data_AF-A0A1E7KSE5-F1
#
_entry.id   AF-A0A1E7KSE5-F1
#
_cell.length_a   1.000
_cell.length_b   1.000
_cell.length_c   1.000
_cell.angle_alpha   90.00
_cell.angle_beta   90.00
_cell.angle_gamma   90.00
#
_symmetry.space_group_name_H-M   'P 1'
#
loop_
_entity.id
_entity.type
_entity.pdbx_description
1 polymer ?
#
loop_
_entity_poly.entity_id
_entity_poly.type
_entity_poly.pdbx_seq_one_letter_code
_entity_poly.pdbx_strand_id
1 'polypeptide(L)' 'VAAATGPRNQRRLTAALVSEVDSEGTTLVIDESDLFRFLADCLPSYAIPSHLHTLPTLPLTANGKVDRKA' A
#
# COMPACT_ATOMS: atom_id res chain seq x y z
N VAL A 1 3.58 -1.60 -1.76
CA VAL A 1 4.08 -0.72 -2.86
C VAL A 1 3.46 0.67 -2.68
N ALA A 2 4.25 1.76 -2.69
CA ALA A 2 3.73 3.13 -2.57
C ALA A 2 3.58 3.79 -3.95
N ALA A 3 2.51 4.54 -4.20
CA ALA A 3 2.22 5.20 -5.47
C ALA A 3 1.60 6.58 -5.26
N ALA A 4 1.87 7.53 -6.16
CA ALA A 4 1.16 8.80 -6.17
C ALA A 4 -0.06 8.68 -7.11
N THR A 5 -1.28 8.81 -6.55
CA THR A 5 -2.54 8.74 -7.28
C THR A 5 -3.28 10.09 -7.20
N GLY A 6 -3.81 10.56 -8.34
CA GLY A 6 -4.54 11.84 -8.44
C GLY A 6 -4.17 12.65 -9.70
N PRO A 7 -5.02 13.60 -10.15
CA PRO A 7 -4.72 14.48 -11.28
C PRO A 7 -3.49 15.35 -10.96
N ARG A 8 -2.83 15.92 -11.99
CA ARG A 8 -1.52 16.60 -11.83
C ARG A 8 -1.45 17.64 -10.69
N ASN A 9 -2.57 18.26 -10.29
CA ASN A 9 -2.62 19.23 -9.17
C ASN A 9 -3.12 18.66 -7.81
N GLN A 10 -3.50 17.39 -7.73
CA GLN A 10 -4.02 16.71 -6.51
C GLN A 10 -3.39 15.33 -6.30
N ARG A 11 -2.14 15.15 -6.70
CA ARG A 11 -1.41 13.89 -6.45
C ARG A 11 -1.25 13.68 -4.94
N ARG A 12 -1.86 12.63 -4.41
CA ARG A 12 -1.68 12.16 -3.04
C ARG A 12 -0.91 10.84 -3.06
N LEU A 13 -0.08 10.63 -2.05
CA LEU A 13 0.59 9.35 -1.87
C LEU A 13 -0.40 8.36 -1.25
N THR A 14 -0.65 7.27 -1.96
CA THR A 14 -1.46 6.14 -1.52
C THR A 14 -0.56 4.90 -1.51
N ALA A 15 -0.62 4.12 -0.44
CA ALA A 15 0.09 2.85 -0.37
C ALA A 15 -0.90 1.69 -0.33
N ALA A 16 -0.64 0.72 -1.21
CA ALA A 16 -1.34 -0.55 -1.25
C ALA A 16 -0.52 -1.57 -0.46
N LEU A 17 -1.17 -2.21 0.52
CA LEU A 17 -0.65 -3.34 1.26
C LEU A 17 -1.48 -4.58 0.98
N VAL A 18 -0.77 -5.71 0.81
CA VAL A 18 -1.38 -7.02 0.63
C VAL A 18 -1.08 -7.81 1.88
N SER A 19 -2.13 -8.30 2.54
CA SER A 19 -1.96 -9.29 3.59
C SER A 19 -1.71 -10.63 2.92
N GLU A 20 -0.55 -11.21 3.18
CA GLU A 20 -0.38 -12.63 2.92
C GLU A 20 -1.26 -13.39 3.90
N VAL A 21 -1.90 -14.44 3.40
CA VAL A 21 -2.63 -15.40 4.23
C VAL A 21 -1.71 -16.60 4.35
N ASP A 22 -1.31 -16.94 5.57
CA ASP A 22 -0.49 -18.12 5.80
C ASP A 22 -1.23 -19.40 5.36
N SER A 23 -0.48 -20.49 5.16
CA SER A 23 -1.04 -21.79 4.74
C SER A 23 -2.10 -22.33 5.71
N GLU A 24 -2.17 -21.80 6.94
CA GLU A 24 -3.17 -22.11 7.96
C GLU A 24 -4.41 -21.19 7.92
N GLY A 25 -4.55 -20.35 6.90
CA GLY A 25 -5.71 -19.46 6.74
C GLY A 25 -5.71 -18.25 7.68
N THR A 26 -4.60 -17.99 8.36
CA THR A 26 -4.49 -16.84 9.27
C THR A 26 -4.25 -15.58 8.44
N THR A 27 -5.21 -14.65 8.49
CA THR A 27 -5.05 -13.32 7.91
C THR A 27 -4.30 -12.45 8.90
N LEU A 28 -3.13 -11.95 8.50
CA LEU A 28 -2.36 -11.02 9.33
C LEU A 28 -3.08 -9.66 9.35
N VAL A 29 -3.75 -9.36 10.45
CA VAL A 29 -4.34 -8.04 10.69
C VAL A 29 -3.21 -7.10 11.11
N ILE A 30 -2.80 -6.24 10.19
CA ILE A 30 -1.79 -5.20 10.43
C ILE A 30 -2.51 -3.91 10.85
N ASP A 31 -2.15 -3.37 12.01
CA ASP A 31 -2.67 -2.06 12.45
C ASP A 31 -2.04 -0.94 11.61
N GLU A 32 -2.89 -0.05 11.08
CA GLU A 32 -2.45 1.09 10.26
C GLU A 32 -1.48 1.99 11.03
N SER A 33 -1.69 2.14 12.34
CA SER A 33 -0.90 3.02 13.20
C SER A 33 0.55 2.53 13.34
N ASP A 34 0.73 1.23 13.57
CA ASP A 34 2.04 0.60 13.65
C ASP A 34 2.75 0.62 12.30
N LEU A 35 2.00 0.42 11.21
CA LEU A 35 2.56 0.49 9.87
C LEU A 35 3.03 1.91 9.53
N PHE A 36 2.26 2.94 9.88
CA PHE A 36 2.68 4.33 9.70
C PHE A 36 3.92 4.67 10.51
N ARG A 37 4.00 4.20 11.76
CA ARG A 37 5.17 4.38 12.62
C ARG A 37 6.41 3.73 12.02
N PHE A 38 6.29 2.49 11.51
CA PHE A 38 7.38 1.80 10.82
C PHE A 38 7.82 2.53 9.55
N LEU A 39 6.86 2.99 8.73
CA LEU A 39 7.15 3.77 7.54
C LEU A 39 7.82 5.10 7.86
N ALA A 40 7.45 5.76 8.96
CA ALA A 40 8.06 7.01 9.38
C ALA A 40 9.53 6.85 9.83
N ASP A 41 9.89 5.67 10.32
CA ASP A 41 11.26 5.36 10.76
C ASP A 41 12.17 5.00 9.57
N CYS A 42 11.60 4.40 8.53
CA CYS A 42 12.33 3.95 7.33
C CYS A 42 12.26 4.93 6.15
N LEU A 43 11.28 5.83 6.10
CA LEU A 43 11.08 6.78 5.01
C LEU A 43 10.99 8.23 5.51
N PRO A 44 11.47 9.19 4.72
CA PRO A 44 11.29 10.60 5.02
C PRO A 44 9.80 11.00 4.98
N SER A 45 9.44 12.01 5.75
CA SER A 45 8.05 12.43 6.00
C SER A 45 7.22 12.73 4.74
N TYR A 46 7.85 13.18 3.66
CA TYR A 46 7.17 13.43 2.39
C TYR A 46 6.86 12.16 1.57
N ALA A 47 7.44 11.01 1.93
CA ALA A 47 7.21 9.72 1.29
C ALA A 47 6.23 8.85 2.08
N ILE A 48 5.77 9.33 3.23
CA ILE A 48 4.73 8.67 4.02
C ILE A 48 3.39 8.88 3.30
N PRO A 49 2.71 7.80 2.91
CA PRO A 49 1.40 7.89 2.27
C PRO A 49 0.38 8.53 3.22
N SER A 50 -0.59 9.27 2.70
CA SER A 50 -1.67 9.83 3.54
C SER A 50 -2.82 8.85 3.72
N HIS A 51 -2.87 7.80 2.90
CA HIS A 51 -3.87 6.73 2.95
C HIS A 51 -3.24 5.38 2.65
N LEU A 52 -3.64 4.39 3.44
CA LEU A 52 -3.32 2.99 3.25
C LEU A 52 -4.57 2.28 2.71
N HIS A 53 -4.40 1.47 1.68
CA HIS A 53 -5.43 0.57 1.16
C HIS A 53 -4.99 -0.88 1.38
N THR A 54 -5.73 -1.58 2.22
CA THR A 54 -5.68 -3.03 2.38
C THR A 54 -6.34 -3.68 1.18
N LEU A 55 -5.54 -4.37 0.37
CA LEU A 55 -6.01 -5.14 -0.78
C LEU A 55 -5.75 -6.63 -0.52
N PRO A 56 -6.69 -7.52 -0.87
CA PRO A 56 -6.48 -8.97 -0.70
C PRO A 56 -5.39 -9.49 -1.64
N THR A 57 -5.21 -8.85 -2.80
CA THR A 57 -4.17 -9.19 -3.78
C THR A 57 -3.69 -7.91 -4.48
N LEU A 58 -2.43 -7.89 -4.92
CA LEU A 58 -1.95 -6.81 -5.77
C LEU A 58 -2.60 -6.97 -7.15
N PRO A 59 -3.34 -5.96 -7.65
CA PRO A 59 -3.83 -6.00 -9.01
C PRO A 59 -2.62 -5.98 -9.94
N LEU A 60 -2.44 -7.07 -10.69
CA LEU A 60 -1.41 -7.18 -11.71
C LEU A 60 -2.07 -7.02 -13.08
N THR A 61 -1.45 -6.21 -13.94
CA THR A 61 -1.73 -6.21 -15.39
C THR A 61 -1.46 -7.59 -15.97
N ALA A 62 -2.03 -7.89 -17.15
CA ALA A 62 -1.81 -9.15 -17.86
C ALA A 62 -0.31 -9.49 -18.12
N ASN A 63 0.56 -8.48 -18.07
CA ASN A 63 2.02 -8.64 -18.19
C ASN A 63 2.74 -8.78 -16.83
N GLY A 64 2.02 -8.99 -15.73
CA GLY A 64 2.58 -9.17 -14.38
C GLY A 64 3.07 -7.88 -13.71
N LYS A 65 2.86 -6.70 -14.30
CA LYS A 65 3.19 -5.41 -13.66
C LYS A 65 2.06 -4.97 -12.75
N VAL A 66 2.39 -4.37 -11.60
CA VAL A 66 1.41 -3.79 -10.67
C VAL A 66 0.57 -2.73 -11.39
N ASP A 67 -0.74 -2.97 -11.47
CA ASP A 67 -1.71 -2.01 -12.01
C ASP A 67 -2.10 -1.02 -10.91
N ARG A 68 -1.53 0.18 -10.96
CA ARG A 68 -1.80 1.25 -9.99
C ARG A 68 -3.09 2.02 -10.26
N LYS A 69 -3.85 1.68 -11.32
CA LYS A 69 -5.10 2.37 -11.71
C LYS A 69 -6.37 1.60 -11.36
N ALA A 70 -6.25 0.30 -11.07
CA ALA A 70 -7.38 -0.55 -10.69
C ALA A 70 -7.86 -0.25 -9.26
#